data_AF-A0A2M8NGV8-F1
#
_entry.id   AF-A0A2M8NGV8-F1
#
_cell.length_a   1.000
_cell.length_b   1.000
_cell.length_c   1.000
_cell.angle_alpha   90.00
_cell.angle_beta   90.00
_cell.angle_gamma   90.00
#
_symmetry.space_group_name_H-M   'P 1'
#
loop_
_entity.id
_entity.type
_entity.pdbx_description
1 polymer ?
#
loop_
_entity_poly.entity_id
_entity_poly.type
_entity_poly.pdbx_seq_one_letter_code
_entity_poly.pdbx_strand_id
1 'polypeptide(L)'
;MSESKTVLITGGAGFLGINLARYLLARGHRVVSLDIADFDYPERDRVVIHKGDIRDRAAVDRAMQGVDMVVHTAAALPLYSEADIFSTDIDGTRNVFE
;
A
#
# COMPACT_ATOMS: atom_id res chain seq x y z
N MET A 1 16.54 3.44 -20.73
CA MET A 1 15.30 3.74 -19.99
C MET A 1 15.12 2.65 -18.96
N SER A 2 14.83 2.98 -17.69
CA SER A 2 14.55 1.96 -16.68
C SER A 2 13.36 1.11 -17.11
N GLU A 3 13.42 -0.19 -16.85
CA GLU A 3 12.28 -1.10 -17.07
C GLU A 3 11.09 -0.64 -16.21
N SER A 4 9.87 -0.70 -16.77
CA SER A 4 8.65 -0.46 -15.99
C SER A 4 8.49 -1.58 -14.96
N LYS A 5 8.00 -1.22 -13.77
CA LYS A 5 7.82 -2.13 -12.63
C LYS A 5 6.42 -1.91 -12.07
N THR A 6 5.81 -2.96 -11.55
CA THR A 6 4.56 -2.92 -10.79
C THR A 6 4.91 -2.81 -9.32
N VAL A 7 4.59 -1.68 -8.70
CA VAL A 7 4.92 -1.39 -7.31
C VAL A 7 3.66 -1.42 -6.46
N LEU A 8 3.62 -2.28 -5.45
CA LEU A 8 2.61 -2.26 -4.40
C LEU A 8 3.01 -1.24 -3.33
N ILE A 9 2.07 -0.37 -2.97
CA ILE A 9 2.16 0.54 -1.84
C ILE A 9 1.10 0.11 -0.83
N THR A 10 1.51 -0.39 0.33
CA THR A 10 0.58 -0.53 1.47
C THR A 10 0.43 0.81 2.16
N GLY A 11 -0.75 1.15 2.68
CA GLY A 11 -1.02 2.51 3.15
C GLY A 11 -1.06 3.52 2.00
N GLY A 12 -1.42 3.07 0.79
CA GLY A 12 -1.33 3.87 -0.43
C GLY A 12 -2.25 5.08 -0.48
N ALA A 13 -3.35 5.09 0.29
CA ALA A 13 -4.23 6.25 0.43
C ALA A 13 -3.77 7.22 1.54
N GLY A 14 -2.69 6.88 2.27
CA GLY A 14 -2.05 7.77 3.24
C GLY A 14 -1.16 8.85 2.60
N PHE A 15 -0.69 9.79 3.42
CA PHE A 15 0.09 10.96 2.98
C PHE A 15 1.37 10.58 2.20
N LEU A 16 2.17 9.64 2.72
CA LEU A 16 3.36 9.17 2.02
C LEU A 16 2.97 8.36 0.76
N GLY A 17 1.98 7.49 0.91
CA GLY A 17 1.52 6.59 -0.16
C GLY A 17 1.09 7.33 -1.43
N ILE A 18 0.24 8.35 -1.32
CA ILE A 18 -0.23 9.12 -2.48
C ILE A 18 0.89 9.89 -3.19
N ASN A 19 1.82 10.46 -2.43
CA ASN A 19 2.96 11.18 -3.01
C ASN A 19 3.93 10.22 -3.71
N LEU A 20 4.12 9.03 -3.15
CA LEU A 20 4.90 7.97 -3.80
C LEU A 20 4.21 7.45 -5.06
N ALA A 21 2.88 7.25 -5.04
CA ALA A 21 2.10 6.86 -6.20
C ALA A 21 2.29 7.85 -7.36
N ARG A 22 2.15 9.16 -7.09
CA ARG A 22 2.42 10.24 -8.07
C ARG A 22 3.84 10.16 -8.63
N TYR A 23 4.83 10.00 -7.75
CA TYR A 23 6.24 9.92 -8.12
C TYR A 23 6.54 8.75 -9.06
N LEU A 24 5.97 7.57 -8.77
CA LEU A 24 6.16 6.33 -9.53
C LEU A 24 5.41 6.37 -10.86
N LEU A 25 4.15 6.83 -10.86
CA LEU A 25 3.34 7.03 -12.06
C LEU A 25 4.01 8.00 -13.05
N ALA A 26 4.62 9.08 -12.55
CA ALA A 26 5.36 10.04 -13.38
C ALA A 26 6.62 9.44 -14.05
N ARG A 27 7.10 8.29 -13.56
CA ARG A 27 8.27 7.56 -14.09
C ARG A 27 7.89 6.37 -14.97
N GLY A 28 6.60 6.18 -15.23
CA GLY A 28 6.10 5.09 -16.07
C GLY A 28 6.02 3.73 -15.36
N HIS A 29 6.06 3.70 -14.02
CA HIS A 29 5.76 2.51 -13.24
C HIS A 29 4.25 2.32 -13.07
N ARG A 30 3.82 1.08 -12.92
CA ARG A 30 2.44 0.73 -12.56
C ARG A 30 2.33 0.72 -11.04
N VAL A 31 1.26 1.29 -10.51
CA VAL A 31 1.05 1.39 -9.06
C VAL A 31 -0.16 0.55 -8.65
N VAL A 32 0.03 -0.23 -7.60
CA VAL A 32 -1.01 -0.96 -6.87
C VAL A 32 -1.06 -0.38 -5.46
N SER A 33 -2.26 -0.10 -4.95
CA SER A 33 -2.47 0.44 -3.60
C SER A 33 -3.25 -0.57 -2.77
N LEU A 34 -2.77 -0.88 -1.57
CA LEU A 34 -3.54 -1.56 -0.53
C LEU A 34 -3.77 -0.59 0.63
N ASP A 35 -5.02 -0.28 0.94
CA ASP A 35 -5.37 0.60 2.06
C ASP A 35 -6.78 0.29 2.60
N ILE A 36 -6.99 0.54 3.89
CA ILE A 36 -8.31 0.46 4.52
C ILE A 36 -9.19 1.66 4.12
N ALA A 37 -8.56 2.81 3.86
CA ALA A 37 -9.22 4.00 3.36
C ALA A 37 -9.49 3.93 1.86
N ASP A 38 -10.48 4.70 1.40
CA ASP A 38 -10.74 4.87 -0.03
C ASP A 38 -9.64 5.72 -0.69
N PHE A 39 -9.17 5.28 -1.87
CA PHE A 39 -8.22 6.04 -2.67
C PHE A 39 -8.98 7.06 -3.54
N ASP A 40 -9.39 8.17 -2.95
CA ASP A 40 -10.20 9.20 -3.60
C ASP A 40 -9.36 10.38 -4.10
N TYR A 41 -8.29 10.07 -4.82
CA TYR A 41 -7.39 11.04 -5.42
C TYR A 41 -7.55 11.10 -6.95
N PRO A 42 -7.15 12.20 -7.61
CA PRO A 42 -7.21 12.31 -9.08
C PRO A 42 -6.47 11.18 -9.83
N GLU A 43 -5.49 10.55 -9.19
CA GLU A 43 -4.74 9.43 -9.74
C GLU A 43 -5.50 8.09 -9.73
N ARG A 44 -6.71 8.03 -9.15
CA ARG A 44 -7.51 6.82 -8.97
C ARG A 44 -7.59 5.94 -10.22
N ASP A 45 -7.86 6.52 -11.38
CA ASP A 45 -8.01 5.78 -12.64
C ASP A 45 -6.69 5.22 -13.20
N ARG A 46 -5.56 5.58 -12.58
CA ARG A 46 -4.20 5.15 -12.95
C ARG A 46 -3.59 4.18 -11.94
N VAL A 47 -4.30 3.89 -10.84
CA VAL A 47 -3.85 3.03 -9.74
C VAL A 47 -4.77 1.82 -9.66
N VAL A 48 -4.19 0.63 -9.48
CA VAL A 48 -4.99 -0.55 -9.13
C VAL A 48 -5.26 -0.51 -7.63
N ILE A 49 -6.53 -0.43 -7.24
CA ILE A 49 -6.92 -0.22 -5.85
C ILE A 49 -7.42 -1.52 -5.25
N HIS A 50 -6.76 -1.96 -4.19
CA HIS A 50 -7.23 -2.99 -3.27
C HIS A 50 -7.65 -2.31 -1.97
N LYS A 51 -8.97 -2.26 -1.73
CA LYS A 51 -9.49 -1.82 -0.43
C LYS A 51 -9.42 -3.00 0.55
N GLY A 52 -8.69 -2.84 1.64
CA GLY A 52 -8.47 -3.90 2.61
C GLY A 52 -7.55 -3.50 3.75
N ASP A 53 -7.66 -4.20 4.86
CA ASP A 53 -6.81 -4.00 6.03
C ASP A 53 -5.49 -4.74 5.86
N ILE A 54 -4.37 -4.14 6.28
CA ILE A 54 -3.05 -4.78 6.26
C ILE A 54 -2.97 -5.99 7.20
N ARG A 55 -3.86 -6.05 8.20
CA ARG A 55 -4.03 -7.17 9.13
C ARG A 55 -4.76 -8.35 8.50
N ASP A 56 -5.46 -8.15 7.37
CA ASP A 56 -6.08 -9.24 6.61
C ASP A 56 -5.07 -9.86 5.63
N ARG A 57 -4.53 -11.02 6.01
CA ARG A 57 -3.59 -11.78 5.18
C ARG A 57 -4.10 -12.03 3.76
N ALA A 58 -5.37 -12.35 3.59
CA ALA A 58 -5.93 -12.62 2.27
C ALA A 58 -6.00 -11.35 1.40
N ALA A 59 -6.21 -10.17 2.02
CA ALA A 59 -6.13 -8.90 1.31
C ALA A 59 -4.70 -8.60 0.82
N VAL A 60 -3.70 -8.87 1.67
CA VAL A 60 -2.28 -8.73 1.30
C VAL A 60 -1.92 -9.68 0.16
N ASP A 61 -2.28 -10.96 0.27
CA ASP A 61 -1.99 -11.97 -0.76
C ASP A 61 -2.58 -11.59 -2.13
N ARG A 62 -3.80 -11.02 -2.14
CA ARG A 62 -4.44 -10.51 -3.36
C ARG A 62 -3.70 -9.32 -3.96
N ALA A 63 -3.26 -8.37 -3.13
CA ALA A 63 -2.55 -7.18 -3.57
C ALA A 63 -1.11 -7.49 -4.05
N MET A 64 -0.51 -8.58 -3.56
CA MET A 64 0.83 -9.06 -3.96
C MET A 64 0.89 -9.70 -5.34
N GLN A 65 -0.25 -10.08 -5.95
CA GLN A 65 -0.22 -10.82 -7.21
C GLN A 65 0.36 -9.99 -8.36
N GLY A 66 1.49 -10.45 -8.92
CA GLY A 66 2.13 -9.84 -10.09
C GLY A 66 2.87 -8.53 -9.81
N VAL A 67 3.24 -8.26 -8.55
CA VAL A 67 4.03 -7.08 -8.16
C VAL A 67 5.52 -7.40 -8.21
N ASP A 68 6.32 -6.44 -8.67
CA ASP A 68 7.80 -6.57 -8.72
C ASP A 68 8.45 -6.06 -7.43
N MET A 69 7.81 -5.11 -6.75
CA MET A 69 8.33 -4.43 -5.58
C MET A 69 7.20 -4.03 -4.64
N VAL A 70 7.49 -4.04 -3.34
CA VAL A 70 6.59 -3.55 -2.30
C VAL A 70 7.25 -2.39 -1.58
N VAL A 71 6.52 -1.30 -1.38
CA VAL A 71 6.88 -0.22 -0.48
C VAL A 71 5.84 -0.20 0.63
N HIS A 72 6.24 -0.67 1.82
CA HIS A 72 5.34 -0.81 2.95
C HIS A 72 5.21 0.51 3.71
N THR A 73 4.06 1.17 3.60
CA THR A 73 3.78 2.45 4.28
C THR A 73 2.52 2.43 5.15
N ALA A 74 1.83 1.28 5.24
CA ALA A 74 0.76 1.08 6.21
C ALA A 74 1.30 1.15 7.63
N ALA A 75 0.78 2.08 8.42
CA ALA A 75 1.11 2.22 9.82
C ALA A 75 -0.04 2.91 10.58
N ALA A 76 -0.21 2.55 11.84
CA ALA A 76 -1.03 3.29 12.78
C ALA A 76 -0.19 4.40 13.45
N LEU A 77 -0.75 5.60 13.53
CA LEU A 77 -0.06 6.74 14.14
C LEU A 77 -0.01 6.63 15.69
N PRO A 78 0.90 7.36 16.37
CA PRO A 78 1.02 7.35 17.84
C PRO A 78 -0.19 7.91 18.62
N LEU A 79 -1.31 8.15 17.96
CA LEU A 79 -2.57 8.62 18.54
C LEU A 79 -3.62 7.49 18.67
N TYR A 80 -3.36 6.30 18.12
CA TYR A 80 -4.21 5.12 18.26
C TYR A 80 -3.87 4.34 19.54
N SER A 81 -4.70 3.32 19.85
CA SER A 81 -4.44 2.45 20.99
C SER A 81 -3.16 1.62 20.76
N GLU A 82 -2.49 1.22 21.85
CA GLU A 82 -1.31 0.34 21.76
C GLU A 82 -1.63 -0.96 21.00
N ALA A 83 -2.82 -1.53 21.20
CA ALA A 83 -3.26 -2.73 20.51
C ALA A 83 -3.44 -2.51 19.00
N ASP A 84 -3.97 -1.35 18.58
CA ASP A 84 -4.10 -1.00 17.17
C ASP A 84 -2.74 -0.75 16.53
N ILE A 85 -1.84 -0.06 17.24
CA ILE A 85 -0.47 0.18 16.79
C ILE A 85 0.26 -1.15 16.61
N PHE A 86 0.23 -2.02 17.61
CA PHE A 86 0.88 -3.32 17.53
C PHE A 86 0.31 -4.17 16.40
N SER A 87 -1.02 -4.31 16.32
CA SER A 87 -1.63 -5.15 15.29
C SER A 87 -1.40 -4.61 13.88
N THR A 88 -1.37 -3.28 13.69
CA THR A 88 -1.13 -2.69 12.36
C THR A 88 0.34 -2.76 11.97
N ASP A 89 1.22 -2.33 12.87
CA ASP A 89 2.64 -2.08 12.55
C ASP A 89 3.49 -3.34 12.68
N ILE A 90 3.10 -4.30 13.53
CA ILE A 90 3.82 -5.56 13.72
C ILE A 90 3.14 -6.70 12.97
N ASP A 91 1.87 -7.00 13.28
CA ASP A 91 1.18 -8.13 12.65
C ASP A 91 0.87 -7.83 11.17
N GLY A 92 0.49 -6.59 10.85
CA GLY A 92 0.33 -6.15 9.46
C GLY A 92 1.65 -6.21 8.67
N THR A 93 2.77 -5.81 9.27
CA THR A 93 4.09 -5.94 8.63
C THR A 93 4.47 -7.40 8.42
N ARG A 94 4.16 -8.29 9.37
CA ARG A 94 4.39 -9.72 9.23
C ARG A 94 3.68 -10.29 7.99
N ASN A 95 2.43 -9.90 7.76
CA ASN A 95 1.67 -10.33 6.57
C ASN A 95 2.32 -9.93 5.24
N VAL A 96 3.20 -8.92 5.22
CA VAL A 96 3.91 -8.47 4.01
C VAL A 96 5.13 -9.34 3.70
N PHE A 97 5.72 -10.00 4.71
CA PHE A 97 6.96 -10.77 4.58
C PHE A 97 6.76 -12.30 4.55
N GLU A 98 5.65 -12.79 5.08
CA GLU A 98 5.29 -14.22 5.12
C GLU A 98 4.38 -14.65 3.97
#